data_AF-A0A848VJC0-F1
#
_entry.id   AF-A0A848VJC0-F1
#
_cell.length_a   1.000
_cell.length_b   1.000
_cell.length_c   1.000
_cell.angle_alpha   90.00
_cell.angle_beta   90.00
_cell.angle_gamma   90.00
#
_symmetry.space_group_name_H-M   'P 1'
#
loop_
_entity.id
_entity.type
_entity.pdbx_description
1 polymer ?
#
loop_
_entity_poly.entity_id
_entity_poly.type
_entity_poly.pdbx_seq_one_letter_code
_entity_poly.pdbx_strand_id
1 'polypeptide(L)'
;MGILDLTTGAIASLPDDLADIEPLKQTTTQTIEVGYKGFLANKLAFTVDAYYTQKENFVGPLLLETPLVIAPNLGPDLTVALAAGIEANPTLAGALGAFGLSPAAVAGLVVALAEPDFPSAVGIVQPAENNPGPGTAPELMLSYRNFGKLSYAGVDVSFDYFHNDKLSFFGNFSWVSDGFFDNTELEEDNEDLALALNAPTQKGRLGAKYRSDSGLSANASVRFTEGFPIRSGPYVGDLPSYTMVDVGLSYDLNESVPGLTIGVGVNNALNEEHREFIGAPLLGRMAIGRLTYSF
;
A
#
# COMPACT_ATOMS: atom_id res chain seq x y z
N MET A 1 23.33 -3.19 -6.79
CA MET A 1 23.67 -4.45 -6.06
C MET A 1 24.89 -5.11 -6.69
N GLY A 2 25.99 -5.31 -5.97
CA GLY A 2 27.17 -6.02 -6.48
C GLY A 2 27.03 -7.55 -6.39
N ILE A 3 27.50 -8.28 -7.40
CA ILE A 3 27.61 -9.74 -7.36
C ILE A 3 29.03 -10.12 -6.96
N LEU A 4 29.18 -10.83 -5.84
CA LEU A 4 30.47 -11.34 -5.39
C LEU A 4 30.84 -12.60 -6.17
N ASP A 5 31.97 -12.57 -6.88
CA ASP A 5 32.62 -13.78 -7.40
C ASP A 5 33.42 -14.43 -6.28
N LEU A 6 32.90 -15.55 -5.78
CA LEU A 6 33.50 -16.30 -4.67
C LEU A 6 34.79 -17.03 -5.07
N THR A 7 35.07 -17.18 -6.36
CA THR A 7 36.28 -17.84 -6.86
C THR A 7 37.48 -16.89 -6.88
N THR A 8 37.25 -15.62 -7.25
CA THR A 8 38.30 -14.60 -7.34
C THR A 8 38.31 -13.66 -6.14
N GLY A 9 37.25 -13.64 -5.34
CA GLY A 9 37.03 -12.66 -4.28
C GLY A 9 36.73 -11.25 -4.82
N ALA A 10 36.62 -11.10 -6.14
CA ALA A 10 36.27 -9.83 -6.77
C ALA A 10 34.76 -9.63 -6.72
N ILE A 11 34.32 -8.39 -6.53
CA ILE A 11 32.93 -8.03 -6.80
C ILE A 11 32.88 -7.71 -8.30
N ALA A 12 32.28 -8.61 -9.08
CA ALA A 12 32.07 -8.40 -10.51
C ALA A 12 31.19 -7.17 -10.66
N SER A 13 31.70 -6.15 -11.38
CA SER A 13 31.09 -4.84 -11.64
C SER A 13 29.99 -4.48 -10.64
N LEU A 14 30.33 -3.66 -9.63
CA LEU A 14 29.30 -2.86 -8.96
C LEU A 14 28.47 -2.25 -10.09
N PRO A 15 27.16 -2.52 -10.18
CA PRO A 15 26.40 -2.00 -11.30
C PRO A 15 26.53 -0.49 -11.28
N ASP A 16 26.28 0.15 -12.42
CA ASP A 16 26.16 1.60 -12.52
C ASP A 16 25.03 2.17 -11.62
N ASP A 17 24.41 1.33 -10.78
CA ASP A 17 23.33 1.60 -9.83
C ASP A 17 23.80 2.07 -8.44
N LEU A 18 25.11 2.05 -8.14
CA LEU A 18 25.64 2.72 -6.95
C LEU A 18 25.66 4.23 -7.18
N ALA A 19 24.50 4.84 -6.95
CA ALA A 19 24.30 6.28 -7.00
C ALA A 19 24.29 6.88 -5.59
N ASP A 20 24.91 8.05 -5.47
CA ASP A 20 24.74 8.89 -4.28
C ASP A 20 23.26 9.27 -4.12
N ILE A 21 22.80 9.26 -2.88
CA ILE A 21 21.43 9.63 -2.57
C ILE A 21 21.37 11.15 -2.39
N GLU A 22 20.67 11.81 -3.31
CA GLU A 22 20.52 13.25 -3.25
C GLU A 22 19.78 13.71 -1.98
N PRO A 23 20.12 14.89 -1.41
CA PRO A 23 19.36 15.49 -0.34
C PRO A 23 17.89 15.73 -0.73
N LEU A 24 17.01 15.70 0.27
CA LEU A 24 15.59 15.89 0.02
C LEU A 24 15.28 17.28 -0.59
N LYS A 25 14.59 17.25 -1.71
CA LYS A 25 13.95 18.38 -2.38
C LYS A 25 12.54 18.56 -1.87
N GLN A 26 12.01 19.77 -2.04
CA GLN A 26 10.62 20.05 -1.70
C GLN A 26 9.68 19.34 -2.69
N THR A 27 8.70 18.62 -2.15
CA THR A 27 7.58 18.11 -2.95
C THR A 27 6.75 19.27 -3.49
N THR A 28 6.57 19.29 -4.81
CA THR A 28 5.74 20.29 -5.49
C THR A 28 4.49 19.61 -6.01
N THR A 29 3.32 20.15 -5.64
CA THR A 29 2.03 19.71 -6.16
C THR A 29 1.38 20.87 -6.89
N GLN A 30 0.99 20.65 -8.14
CA GLN A 30 0.24 21.59 -8.95
C GLN A 30 -1.07 20.95 -9.38
N THR A 31 -2.18 21.58 -9.04
CA THR A 31 -3.51 21.11 -9.40
C THR A 31 -4.25 22.22 -10.13
N ILE A 32 -4.83 21.88 -11.28
CA ILE A 32 -5.80 22.72 -11.99
C ILE A 32 -7.16 22.05 -11.80
N GLU A 33 -8.13 22.81 -11.34
CA GLU A 33 -9.49 22.34 -11.10
C GLU A 33 -10.50 23.27 -11.76
N VAL A 34 -11.52 22.69 -12.37
CA VAL A 34 -12.68 23.38 -12.90
C VAL A 34 -13.94 22.73 -12.35
N GLY A 35 -14.79 23.54 -11.74
CA GLY A 35 -16.01 23.08 -11.09
C GLY A 35 -17.22 23.87 -11.53
N TYR A 36 -18.38 23.23 -11.50
CA TYR A 36 -19.67 23.85 -11.69
C TYR A 36 -20.65 23.39 -10.62
N LYS A 37 -21.28 24.37 -9.95
CA LYS A 37 -22.38 24.17 -9.01
C LYS A 37 -23.64 24.78 -9.57
N GLY A 38 -24.68 23.96 -9.69
CA GLY A 38 -25.94 24.35 -10.31
C GLY A 38 -27.16 24.01 -9.46
N PHE A 39 -28.25 24.71 -9.78
CA PHE A 39 -29.58 24.40 -9.29
C PHE A 39 -30.56 24.43 -10.45
N LEU A 40 -31.31 23.34 -10.65
CA LEU A 40 -32.24 23.19 -11.77
C LEU A 40 -33.68 23.01 -11.25
N ALA A 41 -34.59 23.83 -11.81
CA ALA A 41 -36.04 23.73 -11.63
C ALA A 41 -36.51 23.66 -10.17
N ASN A 42 -35.76 24.28 -9.25
CA ASN A 42 -36.00 24.21 -7.80
C ASN A 42 -36.02 22.81 -7.18
N LYS A 43 -35.50 21.81 -7.89
CA LYS A 43 -35.58 20.40 -7.49
C LYS A 43 -34.26 19.68 -7.52
N LEU A 44 -33.28 20.13 -8.28
CA LEU A 44 -32.00 19.44 -8.41
C LEU A 44 -30.86 20.40 -8.10
N ALA A 45 -30.19 20.20 -6.97
CA ALA A 45 -28.87 20.75 -6.73
C ALA A 45 -27.83 19.76 -7.24
N PHE A 46 -26.82 20.23 -7.95
CA PHE A 46 -25.72 19.37 -8.40
C PHE A 46 -24.40 20.13 -8.41
N THR A 47 -23.31 19.38 -8.24
CA THR A 47 -21.95 19.87 -8.38
C THR A 47 -21.17 18.86 -9.22
N VAL A 48 -20.34 19.36 -10.13
CA VAL A 48 -19.39 18.56 -10.90
C VAL A 48 -18.07 19.29 -10.85
N ASP A 49 -17.04 18.61 -10.39
CA ASP A 49 -15.67 19.12 -10.29
C ASP A 49 -14.76 18.18 -11.06
N ALA A 50 -13.87 18.72 -11.88
CA ALA A 50 -12.85 17.98 -12.59
C ALA A 50 -11.49 18.60 -12.30
N TYR A 51 -10.51 17.78 -11.97
CA TYR A 51 -9.17 18.23 -11.65
C TYR A 51 -8.11 17.41 -12.36
N TYR A 52 -6.96 18.03 -12.55
CA TYR A 52 -5.73 17.37 -12.96
C TYR A 52 -4.62 17.80 -12.02
N THR A 53 -3.95 16.83 -11.43
CA THR A 53 -2.86 17.03 -10.47
C THR A 53 -1.57 16.49 -11.05
N GLN A 54 -0.51 17.28 -10.97
CA GLN A 54 0.87 16.86 -11.14
C GLN A 54 1.61 17.02 -9.82
N LYS A 55 2.36 15.99 -9.45
CA LYS A 55 3.18 15.98 -8.24
C LYS A 55 4.59 15.58 -8.62
N GLU A 56 5.56 16.37 -8.19
CA GLU A 56 6.98 16.19 -8.49
C GLU A 56 7.79 16.16 -7.20
N ASN A 57 8.88 15.39 -7.21
CA ASN A 57 9.78 15.23 -6.08
C ASN A 57 9.02 14.83 -4.80
N PHE A 58 8.10 13.86 -4.89
CA PHE A 58 7.34 13.46 -3.70
C PHE A 58 8.22 12.64 -2.77
N VAL A 59 8.18 12.93 -1.47
CA VAL A 59 8.89 12.11 -0.48
C VAL A 59 8.17 10.77 -0.37
N GLY A 60 8.84 9.68 -0.71
CA GLY A 60 8.28 8.33 -0.64
C GLY A 60 8.42 7.70 0.74
N PRO A 61 8.27 6.37 0.85
CA PRO A 61 8.39 5.66 2.13
C PRO A 61 9.86 5.58 2.59
N LEU A 62 10.05 5.18 3.85
CA LEU A 62 11.36 4.86 4.40
C LEU A 62 11.82 3.53 3.79
N LEU A 63 12.92 3.53 3.05
CA LEU A 63 13.49 2.35 2.40
C LEU A 63 14.89 2.04 2.93
N LEU A 64 15.30 0.78 2.82
CA LEU A 64 16.68 0.38 3.07
C LEU A 64 17.52 0.84 1.89
N GLU A 65 18.40 1.80 2.13
CA GLU A 65 19.23 2.41 1.11
C GLU A 65 20.62 1.80 1.04
N THR A 66 21.07 1.12 2.11
CA THR A 66 22.35 0.41 2.12
C THR A 66 22.32 -0.74 1.12
N PRO A 67 23.14 -0.70 0.04
CA PRO A 67 23.13 -1.74 -0.97
C PRO A 67 23.64 -3.06 -0.39
N LEU A 68 22.96 -4.16 -0.72
CA LEU A 68 23.37 -5.50 -0.36
C LEU A 68 24.32 -6.08 -1.43
N VAL A 69 25.29 -6.87 -0.98
CA VAL A 69 26.10 -7.73 -1.84
C VAL A 69 25.45 -9.10 -1.83
N ILE A 70 24.93 -9.51 -2.98
CA ILE A 70 24.21 -10.77 -3.13
C ILE A 70 25.15 -11.82 -3.74
N ALA A 71 25.14 -13.03 -3.18
CA ALA A 71 25.85 -14.18 -3.74
C ALA A 71 24.81 -15.22 -4.22
N PRO A 72 24.26 -15.08 -5.43
CA PRO A 72 23.14 -15.90 -5.89
C PRO A 72 23.49 -17.39 -6.05
N ASN A 73 24.78 -17.71 -6.20
CA ASN A 73 25.30 -19.08 -6.36
C ASN A 73 26.09 -19.55 -5.12
N LEU A 74 25.85 -18.97 -3.94
CA LEU A 74 26.63 -19.25 -2.73
C LEU A 74 26.77 -20.75 -2.41
N GLY A 75 25.68 -21.51 -2.49
CA GLY A 75 25.68 -22.96 -2.20
C GLY A 75 26.58 -23.75 -3.16
N PRO A 76 26.33 -23.70 -4.48
CA PRO A 76 27.20 -24.32 -5.47
C PRO A 76 28.68 -23.90 -5.37
N ASP A 77 28.95 -22.61 -5.19
CA ASP A 77 30.32 -22.08 -5.10
C ASP A 77 31.03 -22.58 -3.83
N LEU A 78 30.34 -22.60 -2.69
CA LEU A 78 30.86 -23.14 -1.43
C LEU A 78 31.12 -24.65 -1.53
N THR A 79 30.29 -25.38 -2.27
CA THR A 79 30.48 -26.82 -2.51
C THR A 79 31.79 -27.08 -3.25
N VAL A 80 32.07 -26.30 -4.29
CA VAL A 80 33.32 -26.40 -5.06
C VAL A 80 34.52 -26.02 -4.19
N ALA A 81 34.44 -24.90 -3.48
CA ALA A 81 35.52 -24.42 -2.62
C ALA A 81 35.86 -25.40 -1.48
N LEU A 82 34.82 -25.96 -0.83
CA LEU A 82 35.00 -26.93 0.24
C LEU A 82 35.56 -28.26 -0.28
N ALA A 83 35.09 -28.73 -1.45
CA ALA A 83 35.63 -29.94 -2.06
C ALA A 83 37.13 -29.80 -2.37
N ALA A 84 37.53 -28.68 -2.96
CA ALA A 84 38.94 -28.36 -3.23
C ALA A 84 39.77 -28.23 -1.94
N GLY A 85 39.21 -27.61 -0.89
CA GLY A 85 39.87 -27.49 0.41
C GLY A 85 40.08 -28.84 1.11
N ILE A 86 39.12 -29.75 1.03
CA ILE A 86 39.24 -31.12 1.54
C ILE A 86 40.31 -31.88 0.75
N GLU A 87 40.30 -31.79 -0.58
CA GLU A 87 41.28 -32.45 -1.45
C GLU A 87 42.72 -31.94 -1.20
N ALA A 88 42.87 -30.63 -0.96
CA ALA A 88 44.14 -30.01 -0.63
C ALA A 88 44.69 -30.38 0.77
N ASN A 89 43.92 -31.13 1.58
CA ASN A 89 44.35 -31.67 2.87
C ASN A 89 44.48 -33.21 2.77
N PRO A 90 45.66 -33.76 2.45
CA PRO A 90 45.84 -35.19 2.20
C PRO A 90 45.47 -36.08 3.39
N THR A 91 45.65 -35.59 4.62
CA THR A 91 45.28 -36.33 5.83
C THR A 91 43.78 -36.47 5.96
N LEU A 92 43.04 -35.37 5.76
CA LEU A 92 41.58 -35.37 5.82
C LEU A 92 40.98 -36.16 4.64
N ALA A 93 41.45 -35.89 3.41
CA ALA A 93 41.01 -36.62 2.21
C ALA A 93 41.28 -38.12 2.33
N GLY A 94 42.45 -38.52 2.85
CA GLY A 94 42.79 -39.93 3.08
C GLY A 94 41.90 -40.59 4.14
N ALA A 95 41.59 -39.89 5.24
CA ALA A 95 40.69 -40.39 6.26
C ALA A 95 39.26 -40.57 5.74
N LEU A 96 38.73 -39.60 4.98
CA LEU A 96 37.40 -39.68 4.36
C LEU A 96 37.34 -40.78 3.28
N GLY A 97 38.41 -40.92 2.48
CA GLY A 97 38.54 -41.95 1.48
C GLY A 97 38.51 -43.37 2.06
N ALA A 98 39.01 -43.57 3.29
CA ALA A 98 38.91 -44.85 3.99
C ALA A 98 37.45 -45.27 4.30
N PHE A 99 36.52 -44.31 4.32
CA PHE A 99 35.08 -44.54 4.45
C PHE A 99 34.34 -44.55 3.10
N GLY A 100 35.06 -44.47 1.97
CA GLY A 100 34.48 -44.43 0.63
C GLY A 100 33.82 -43.09 0.28
N LEU A 101 34.13 -42.02 1.01
CA LEU A 101 33.56 -40.69 0.79
C LEU A 101 34.52 -39.83 -0.04
N SER A 102 34.03 -39.27 -1.15
CA SER A 102 34.81 -38.33 -1.96
C SER A 102 34.73 -36.90 -1.38
N PRO A 103 35.76 -36.06 -1.57
CA PRO A 103 35.72 -34.64 -1.18
C PRO A 103 34.48 -33.91 -1.68
N ALA A 104 34.08 -34.15 -2.94
CA ALA A 104 32.88 -33.56 -3.54
C ALA A 104 31.58 -34.03 -2.86
N ALA A 105 31.46 -35.32 -2.52
CA ALA A 105 30.27 -35.85 -1.85
C ALA A 105 30.13 -35.31 -0.42
N VAL A 106 31.25 -35.16 0.30
CA VAL A 106 31.25 -34.58 1.65
C VAL A 106 30.94 -33.09 1.59
N ALA A 107 31.53 -32.34 0.66
CA ALA A 107 31.25 -30.92 0.49
C ALA A 107 29.78 -30.66 0.16
N GLY A 108 29.21 -31.41 -0.78
CA GLY A 108 27.80 -31.28 -1.14
C GLY A 108 26.86 -31.60 0.02
N LEU A 109 27.20 -32.57 0.86
CA LEU A 109 26.42 -32.88 2.07
C LEU A 109 26.49 -31.75 3.10
N VAL A 110 27.68 -31.20 3.37
CA VAL A 110 27.85 -30.10 4.33
C VAL A 110 27.07 -28.87 3.89
N VAL A 111 27.15 -28.52 2.60
CA VAL A 111 26.39 -27.39 2.05
C VAL A 111 24.89 -27.67 2.09
N ALA A 112 24.42 -28.85 1.69
CA ALA A 112 23.00 -29.21 1.74
C ALA A 112 22.41 -29.18 3.16
N LEU A 113 23.21 -29.46 4.19
CA LEU A 113 22.79 -29.32 5.60
C LEU A 113 22.65 -27.86 6.03
N ALA A 114 23.42 -26.94 5.41
CA ALA A 114 23.43 -25.51 5.73
C ALA A 114 22.56 -24.67 4.77
N GLU A 115 22.13 -25.24 3.64
CA GLU A 115 21.42 -24.57 2.56
C GLU A 115 20.17 -23.78 2.99
N PRO A 116 19.32 -24.31 3.90
CA PRO A 116 18.13 -23.58 4.37
C PRO A 116 18.44 -22.25 5.06
N ASP A 117 19.69 -22.06 5.51
CA ASP A 117 20.12 -20.92 6.32
C ASP A 117 21.02 -19.93 5.57
N PHE A 118 21.33 -20.17 4.28
CA PHE A 118 22.19 -19.23 3.54
C PHE A 118 21.43 -17.92 3.27
N PRO A 119 21.90 -16.78 3.81
CA PRO A 119 21.36 -15.50 3.39
C PRO A 119 21.77 -15.25 1.94
N SER A 120 20.83 -14.80 1.12
CA SER A 120 21.14 -14.34 -0.25
C SER A 120 22.12 -13.15 -0.23
N ALA A 121 22.06 -12.32 0.82
CA ALA A 121 22.99 -11.24 1.08
C ALA A 121 24.17 -11.70 1.95
N VAL A 122 25.39 -11.59 1.41
CA VAL A 122 26.64 -11.98 2.08
C VAL A 122 27.46 -10.79 2.58
N GLY A 123 26.99 -9.57 2.29
CA GLY A 123 27.64 -8.34 2.72
C GLY A 123 26.82 -7.12 2.35
N ILE A 124 27.40 -5.96 2.62
CA ILE A 124 26.83 -4.66 2.29
C ILE A 124 27.88 -3.78 1.63
N VAL A 125 27.42 -2.81 0.86
CA VAL A 125 28.24 -1.67 0.42
C VAL A 125 28.03 -0.56 1.43
N GLN A 126 29.06 -0.24 2.22
CA GLN A 126 28.95 0.75 3.28
C GLN A 126 29.06 2.18 2.73
N PRO A 127 28.05 3.05 2.95
CA PRO A 127 28.13 4.47 2.59
C PRO A 127 29.23 5.19 3.38
N ALA A 128 29.88 6.18 2.76
CA ALA A 128 30.96 6.93 3.39
C ALA A 128 30.48 7.73 4.61
N GLU A 129 29.25 8.23 4.54
CA GLU A 129 28.56 9.03 5.55
C GLU A 129 28.27 8.25 6.83
N ASN A 130 28.21 6.91 6.74
CA ASN A 130 27.90 6.02 7.85
C ASN A 130 28.96 4.94 8.07
N ASN A 131 30.24 5.29 7.84
CA ASN A 131 31.37 4.42 8.07
C ASN A 131 31.95 4.60 9.49
N PRO A 132 31.71 3.67 10.44
CA PRO A 132 32.20 3.76 11.82
C PRO A 132 33.69 3.36 11.93
N GLY A 133 34.33 2.97 10.82
CA GLY A 133 35.72 2.56 10.74
C GLY A 133 35.95 1.05 10.94
N PRO A 134 37.17 0.57 10.64
CA PRO A 134 37.51 -0.85 10.71
C PRO A 134 37.27 -1.47 12.08
N GLY A 135 36.74 -2.70 12.11
CA GLY A 135 36.49 -3.44 13.35
C GLY A 135 35.20 -3.07 14.08
N THR A 136 34.41 -2.14 13.53
CA THR A 136 33.09 -1.79 14.07
C THR A 136 32.00 -2.34 13.15
N ALA A 137 30.90 -2.82 13.75
CA ALA A 137 29.76 -3.31 12.97
C ALA A 137 29.17 -2.16 12.14
N PRO A 138 28.95 -2.36 10.83
CA PRO A 138 28.38 -1.31 10.01
C PRO A 138 26.88 -1.16 10.28
N GLU A 139 26.38 0.07 10.13
CA GLU A 139 24.97 0.39 10.32
C GLU A 139 24.23 0.38 8.97
N LEU A 140 23.00 -0.16 8.97
CA LEU A 140 22.12 -0.11 7.82
C LEU A 140 21.39 1.23 7.78
N MET A 141 21.49 1.92 6.66
CA MET A 141 20.82 3.20 6.44
C MET A 141 19.42 2.98 5.90
N LEU A 142 18.45 3.49 6.66
CA LEU A 142 17.08 3.67 6.23
C LEU A 142 16.88 5.15 5.95
N SER A 143 16.46 5.51 4.73
CA SER A 143 16.22 6.91 4.39
C SER A 143 14.96 7.07 3.55
N TYR A 144 14.46 8.30 3.54
CA TYR A 144 13.48 8.74 2.57
C TYR A 144 14.18 9.31 1.35
N ARG A 145 13.53 9.21 0.19
CA ARG A 145 13.98 9.85 -1.05
C ARG A 145 12.83 10.61 -1.68
N ASN A 146 13.18 11.62 -2.47
CA ASN A 146 12.24 12.14 -3.44
C ASN A 146 12.16 11.15 -4.59
N PHE A 147 10.94 10.91 -5.04
CA PHE A 147 10.66 10.09 -6.18
C PHE A 147 9.89 10.91 -7.19
N GLY A 148 10.34 10.77 -8.43
CA GLY A 148 9.54 10.83 -9.62
C GLY A 148 8.63 12.02 -9.84
N LYS A 149 7.82 11.82 -10.87
CA LYS A 149 6.71 12.67 -11.26
C LYS A 149 5.50 11.77 -11.41
N LEU A 150 4.41 12.10 -10.74
CA LEU A 150 3.13 11.43 -11.00
C LEU A 150 2.10 12.45 -11.41
N SER A 151 1.16 12.01 -12.24
CA SER A 151 0.03 12.83 -12.62
C SER A 151 -1.24 12.00 -12.72
N TYR A 152 -2.34 12.58 -12.28
CA TYR A 152 -3.64 11.94 -12.34
C TYR A 152 -4.73 12.98 -12.52
N ALA A 153 -5.78 12.60 -13.23
CA ALA A 153 -7.02 13.35 -13.33
C ALA A 153 -8.07 12.76 -12.39
N GLY A 154 -9.05 13.54 -12.01
CA GLY A 154 -10.21 13.04 -11.32
C GLY A 154 -11.46 13.85 -11.58
N VAL A 155 -12.59 13.22 -11.30
CA VAL A 155 -13.92 13.81 -11.44
C VAL A 155 -14.73 13.48 -10.20
N ASP A 156 -15.32 14.49 -9.60
CA ASP A 156 -16.25 14.39 -8.50
C ASP A 156 -17.62 14.91 -8.94
N VAL A 157 -18.66 14.12 -8.70
CA VAL A 157 -20.06 14.50 -8.98
C VAL A 157 -20.86 14.33 -7.71
N SER A 158 -21.69 15.32 -7.39
CA SER A 158 -22.68 15.23 -6.32
C SER A 158 -24.02 15.80 -6.76
N PHE A 159 -25.11 15.26 -6.22
CA PHE A 159 -26.43 15.81 -6.43
C PHE A 159 -27.35 15.60 -5.22
N ASP A 160 -28.30 16.51 -5.06
CA ASP A 160 -29.48 16.38 -4.22
C ASP A 160 -30.71 16.66 -5.09
N TYR A 161 -31.61 15.68 -5.20
CA TYR A 161 -32.85 15.77 -5.94
C TYR A 161 -34.07 15.73 -5.01
N PHE A 162 -34.76 16.86 -4.89
CA PHE A 162 -35.99 17.05 -4.15
C PHE A 162 -37.19 16.66 -5.03
N HIS A 163 -37.64 15.41 -4.89
CA HIS A 163 -38.80 14.91 -5.64
C HIS A 163 -40.10 15.60 -5.17
N ASN A 164 -40.27 15.73 -3.86
CA ASN A 164 -41.31 16.50 -3.17
C ASN A 164 -40.86 16.84 -1.74
N ASP A 165 -41.71 17.52 -0.96
CA ASP A 165 -41.39 17.96 0.42
C ASP A 165 -41.09 16.81 1.40
N LYS A 166 -41.45 15.58 1.03
CA LYS A 166 -41.31 14.38 1.85
C LYS A 166 -40.19 13.46 1.39
N LEU A 167 -39.85 13.46 0.10
CA LEU A 167 -38.93 12.50 -0.51
C LEU A 167 -37.84 13.24 -1.28
N SER A 168 -36.60 12.95 -0.91
CA SER A 168 -35.40 13.42 -1.60
C SER A 168 -34.46 12.27 -1.89
N PHE A 169 -33.69 12.42 -2.96
CA PHE A 169 -32.61 11.51 -3.35
C PHE A 169 -31.29 12.27 -3.31
N PHE A 170 -30.21 11.57 -3.01
CA PHE A 170 -28.89 12.15 -3.02
C PHE A 170 -27.90 11.16 -3.62
N GLY A 171 -26.86 11.69 -4.26
CA GLY A 171 -25.78 10.87 -4.76
C GLY A 171 -24.46 11.61 -4.75
N ASN A 172 -23.38 10.85 -4.63
CA ASN A 172 -22.03 11.30 -4.90
C ASN A 172 -21.23 10.17 -5.56
N PHE A 173 -20.30 10.55 -6.43
CA PHE A 173 -19.41 9.65 -7.12
C PHE A 173 -18.08 10.35 -7.33
N SER A 174 -16.99 9.65 -7.06
CA SER A 174 -15.63 10.09 -7.28
C SER A 174 -14.92 9.08 -8.17
N TRP A 175 -14.22 9.59 -9.17
CA TRP A 175 -13.32 8.83 -10.03
C TRP A 175 -11.93 9.48 -10.06
N VAL A 176 -10.89 8.65 -10.02
CA VAL A 176 -9.50 9.04 -10.23
C VAL A 176 -8.93 8.18 -11.35
N SER A 177 -8.15 8.78 -12.24
CA SER A 177 -7.66 8.15 -13.46
C SER A 177 -6.73 6.98 -13.21
N ASP A 178 -6.05 7.00 -12.07
CA ASP A 178 -5.01 6.05 -11.75
C ASP A 178 -4.93 5.78 -10.25
N GLY A 179 -4.70 4.52 -9.91
CA GLY A 179 -4.52 4.03 -8.54
C GLY A 179 -3.16 3.39 -8.30
N PHE A 180 -2.35 3.20 -9.34
CA PHE A 180 -1.07 2.52 -9.27
C PHE A 180 -0.12 3.04 -10.35
N PHE A 181 1.01 3.60 -9.91
CA PHE A 181 2.02 4.23 -10.75
C PHE A 181 3.26 3.33 -10.78
N ASP A 182 3.62 2.81 -11.94
CA ASP A 182 4.86 2.03 -12.13
C ASP A 182 6.09 2.94 -12.28
N ASN A 183 7.28 2.34 -12.39
CA ASN A 183 8.53 3.10 -12.50
C ASN A 183 8.56 4.01 -13.75
N THR A 184 7.93 3.57 -14.84
CA THR A 184 7.89 4.31 -16.10
C THR A 184 7.02 5.55 -15.96
N GLU A 185 5.85 5.40 -15.34
CA GLU A 185 4.94 6.50 -15.04
C GLU A 185 5.52 7.49 -14.03
N LEU A 186 6.39 6.99 -13.14
CA LEU A 186 7.10 7.80 -12.16
C LEU A 186 8.35 8.48 -12.72
N GLU A 187 8.77 8.20 -13.96
CA GLU A 187 10.03 8.66 -14.55
C GLU A 187 11.26 8.20 -13.73
N GLU A 188 11.25 6.95 -13.26
CA GLU A 188 12.31 6.33 -12.45
C GLU A 188 12.96 5.14 -13.18
N ASP A 189 14.29 5.07 -13.16
CA ASP A 189 15.05 3.99 -13.81
C ASP A 189 14.92 2.64 -13.08
N ASN A 190 14.60 2.67 -11.78
CA ASN A 190 14.46 1.46 -10.97
C ASN A 190 13.12 0.77 -11.22
N GLU A 191 13.12 -0.34 -11.95
CA GLU A 191 11.92 -1.13 -12.28
C GLU A 191 11.17 -1.69 -11.06
N ASP A 192 11.84 -1.84 -9.91
CA ASP A 192 11.19 -2.29 -8.67
C ASP A 192 10.38 -1.17 -7.98
N LEU A 193 10.50 0.06 -8.47
CA LEU A 193 9.88 1.22 -7.87
C LEU A 193 8.47 1.43 -8.41
N ALA A 194 7.48 1.24 -7.55
CA ALA A 194 6.10 1.54 -7.87
C ALA A 194 5.34 2.10 -6.66
N LEU A 195 4.35 2.94 -6.92
CA LEU A 195 3.54 3.60 -5.91
C LEU A 195 2.07 3.24 -6.11
N ALA A 196 1.38 2.86 -5.03
CA ALA A 196 -0.07 2.80 -5.03
C ALA A 196 -0.64 4.09 -4.43
N LEU A 197 -1.77 4.57 -4.95
CA LEU A 197 -2.54 5.66 -4.34
C LEU A 197 -3.06 5.26 -2.94
N ASN A 198 -3.08 3.96 -2.64
CA ASN A 198 -3.62 3.39 -1.41
C ASN A 198 -5.09 3.79 -1.20
N ALA A 199 -5.81 4.00 -2.31
CA ALA A 199 -7.19 4.43 -2.34
C ALA A 199 -7.88 3.88 -3.60
N PRO A 200 -9.21 3.71 -3.57
CA PRO A 200 -9.99 3.29 -4.73
C PRO A 200 -9.96 4.36 -5.83
N THR A 201 -9.88 3.92 -7.08
CA THR A 201 -10.07 4.78 -8.26
C THR A 201 -11.53 5.14 -8.43
N GLN A 202 -12.49 4.29 -8.01
CA GLN A 202 -13.91 4.61 -8.01
C GLN A 202 -14.57 4.37 -6.65
N LYS A 203 -15.37 5.35 -6.22
CA LYS A 203 -16.26 5.20 -5.07
C LYS A 203 -17.51 6.02 -5.27
N GLY A 204 -18.62 5.55 -4.72
CA GLY A 204 -19.88 6.27 -4.84
C GLY A 204 -20.88 5.91 -3.76
N ARG A 205 -21.83 6.80 -3.57
CA ARG A 205 -22.96 6.61 -2.68
C ARG A 205 -24.23 7.15 -3.34
N LEU A 206 -25.31 6.38 -3.27
CA LEU A 206 -26.63 6.76 -3.73
C LEU A 206 -27.64 6.46 -2.62
N GLY A 207 -28.57 7.37 -2.36
CA GLY A 207 -29.58 7.14 -1.33
C GLY A 207 -30.83 7.97 -1.47
N ALA A 208 -31.79 7.64 -0.60
CA ALA A 208 -33.05 8.31 -0.47
C ALA A 208 -33.30 8.67 0.99
N LYS A 209 -33.98 9.80 1.19
CA LYS A 209 -34.46 10.27 2.50
C LYS A 209 -35.94 10.54 2.38
N TYR A 210 -36.70 10.02 3.33
CA TYR A 210 -38.12 10.22 3.47
C TYR A 210 -38.43 10.89 4.81
N ARG A 211 -39.32 11.87 4.82
CA ARG A 211 -39.87 12.51 6.02
C ARG A 211 -41.38 12.63 5.88
N SER A 212 -42.09 12.06 6.84
CA SER A 212 -43.54 12.15 6.98
C SER A 212 -43.93 13.38 7.80
N ASP A 213 -45.16 13.87 7.61
CA ASP A 213 -45.76 14.90 8.45
C ASP A 213 -46.01 14.38 9.87
N SER A 214 -46.12 13.06 10.04
CA SER A 214 -46.32 12.38 11.33
C SER A 214 -45.05 12.30 12.20
N GLY A 215 -44.00 13.04 11.88
CA GLY A 215 -42.72 13.00 12.61
C GLY A 215 -41.78 11.83 12.27
N LEU A 216 -42.24 10.85 11.49
CA LEU A 216 -41.40 9.74 11.02
C LEU A 216 -40.42 10.22 9.95
N SER A 217 -39.14 9.85 10.08
CA SER A 217 -38.14 10.00 9.02
C SER A 217 -37.41 8.67 8.79
N ALA A 218 -37.12 8.37 7.52
CA ALA A 218 -36.42 7.17 7.10
C ALA A 218 -35.34 7.52 6.07
N ASN A 219 -34.24 6.77 6.05
CA ASN A 219 -33.25 6.88 5.00
C ASN A 219 -32.66 5.52 4.65
N ALA A 220 -32.25 5.37 3.40
CA ALA A 220 -31.52 4.23 2.93
C ALA A 220 -30.47 4.69 1.90
N SER A 221 -29.29 4.08 1.90
CA SER A 221 -28.28 4.35 0.89
C SER A 221 -27.44 3.13 0.58
N VAL A 222 -27.00 3.02 -0.66
CA VAL A 222 -25.99 2.07 -1.11
C VAL A 222 -24.68 2.81 -1.29
N ARG A 223 -23.59 2.22 -0.83
CA ARG A 223 -22.22 2.71 -1.00
C ARG A 223 -21.39 1.65 -1.69
N PHE A 224 -20.66 2.03 -2.72
CA PHE A 224 -19.74 1.17 -3.44
C PHE A 224 -18.32 1.74 -3.34
N THR A 225 -17.37 0.86 -3.09
CA THR A 225 -15.93 1.13 -3.13
C THR A 225 -15.28 0.09 -4.03
N GLU A 226 -14.60 0.52 -5.09
CA GLU A 226 -13.80 -0.37 -5.93
C GLU A 226 -12.60 -0.93 -5.15
N GLY A 227 -12.15 -2.13 -5.49
CA GLY A 227 -10.93 -2.72 -4.95
C GLY A 227 -9.69 -1.96 -5.41
N PHE A 228 -8.65 -1.95 -4.59
CA PHE A 228 -7.46 -1.16 -4.85
C PHE A 228 -6.20 -1.76 -4.23
N PRO A 229 -5.03 -1.50 -4.83
CA PRO A 229 -3.76 -1.92 -4.27
C PRO A 229 -3.40 -1.08 -3.04
N ILE A 230 -2.87 -1.75 -2.03
CA ILE A 230 -2.14 -1.14 -0.93
C ILE A 230 -0.66 -1.45 -1.11
N ARG A 231 0.17 -0.42 -1.09
CA ARG A 231 1.64 -0.47 -0.98
C ARG A 231 2.08 0.56 0.04
N SER A 232 2.24 0.11 1.28
CA SER A 232 2.64 0.98 2.39
C SER A 232 3.54 0.21 3.36
N GLY A 233 4.86 0.35 3.19
CA GLY A 233 5.85 -0.38 3.99
C GLY A 233 5.65 -1.89 3.86
N PRO A 234 5.54 -2.66 4.96
CA PRO A 234 5.35 -4.11 4.90
C PRO A 234 3.93 -4.53 4.49
N TYR A 235 2.98 -3.59 4.42
CA TYR A 235 1.60 -3.87 4.05
C TYR A 235 1.47 -3.72 2.54
N VAL A 236 1.50 -4.85 1.83
CA VAL A 236 1.41 -4.92 0.37
C VAL A 236 0.36 -5.96 -0.04
N GLY A 237 -0.56 -5.56 -0.93
CA GLY A 237 -1.56 -6.46 -1.51
C GLY A 237 -2.80 -5.72 -1.99
N ASP A 238 -3.71 -6.44 -2.64
CA ASP A 238 -4.94 -5.88 -3.19
C ASP A 238 -6.13 -6.07 -2.24
N LEU A 239 -6.92 -5.02 -2.05
CA LEU A 239 -8.20 -5.08 -1.37
C LEU A 239 -9.33 -5.36 -2.37
N PRO A 240 -10.29 -6.24 -2.05
CA PRO A 240 -11.44 -6.48 -2.92
C PRO A 240 -12.42 -5.29 -2.89
N SER A 241 -13.17 -5.12 -3.97
CA SER A 241 -14.32 -4.20 -4.00
C SER A 241 -15.36 -4.62 -2.98
N TYR A 242 -16.08 -3.65 -2.39
CA TYR A 242 -17.15 -3.93 -1.44
C TYR A 242 -18.33 -2.96 -1.62
N THR A 243 -19.52 -3.45 -1.26
CA THR A 243 -20.76 -2.68 -1.30
C THR A 243 -21.45 -2.75 0.05
N MET A 244 -21.85 -1.61 0.57
CA MET A 244 -22.58 -1.51 1.83
C MET A 244 -23.96 -0.89 1.61
N VAL A 245 -24.92 -1.36 2.40
CA VAL A 245 -26.24 -0.74 2.50
C VAL A 245 -26.35 -0.13 3.89
N ASP A 246 -26.70 1.15 3.97
CA ASP A 246 -26.97 1.83 5.22
C ASP A 246 -28.46 2.14 5.30
N VAL A 247 -29.05 1.99 6.49
CA VAL A 247 -30.46 2.32 6.76
C VAL A 247 -30.60 3.10 8.05
N GLY A 248 -31.61 3.95 8.13
CA GLY A 248 -31.93 4.67 9.36
C GLY A 248 -33.40 5.01 9.47
N LEU A 249 -33.89 5.04 10.71
CA LEU A 249 -35.24 5.41 11.09
C LEU A 249 -35.18 6.35 12.28
N SER A 250 -36.00 7.40 12.27
CA SER A 250 -36.17 8.29 13.41
C SER A 250 -37.62 8.73 13.54
N TYR A 251 -38.05 9.03 14.77
CA TYR A 251 -39.39 9.50 15.07
C TYR A 251 -39.32 10.69 16.00
N ASP A 252 -39.98 11.77 15.58
CA ASP A 252 -40.21 12.95 16.39
C ASP A 252 -41.38 12.71 17.35
N LEU A 253 -41.10 12.73 18.65
CA LEU A 253 -42.05 12.49 19.72
C LEU A 253 -42.69 13.78 20.25
N ASN A 254 -42.57 14.90 19.54
CA ASN A 254 -43.06 16.22 19.98
C ASN A 254 -44.53 16.23 20.47
N GLU A 255 -45.39 15.37 19.93
CA GLU A 255 -46.78 15.23 20.40
C GLU A 255 -46.90 14.65 21.81
N SER A 256 -45.98 13.78 22.21
CA SER A 256 -45.97 13.09 23.51
C SER A 256 -44.99 13.72 24.50
N VAL A 257 -43.80 14.07 24.02
CA VAL A 257 -42.72 14.69 24.79
C VAL A 257 -42.12 15.81 23.94
N PRO A 258 -42.52 17.07 24.16
CA PRO A 258 -42.01 18.21 23.41
C PRO A 258 -40.47 18.28 23.47
N GLY A 259 -39.85 18.46 22.31
CA GLY A 259 -38.40 18.53 22.11
C GLY A 259 -37.71 17.18 21.85
N LEU A 260 -38.40 16.03 22.03
CA LEU A 260 -37.77 14.71 21.98
C LEU A 260 -37.80 14.08 20.59
N THR A 261 -36.66 13.56 20.13
CA THR A 261 -36.54 12.71 18.94
C THR A 261 -35.74 11.45 19.28
N ILE A 262 -36.21 10.31 18.79
CA ILE A 262 -35.50 9.03 18.88
C ILE A 262 -35.13 8.53 17.48
N GLY A 263 -34.01 7.83 17.36
CA GLY A 263 -33.61 7.24 16.09
C GLY A 263 -32.66 6.06 16.24
N VAL A 264 -32.64 5.24 15.20
CA VAL A 264 -31.72 4.11 15.04
C VAL A 264 -31.15 4.16 13.62
N GLY A 265 -29.83 4.01 13.51
CA GLY A 265 -29.12 3.87 12.26
C GLY A 265 -28.34 2.56 12.24
N VAL A 266 -28.31 1.88 11.11
CA VAL A 266 -27.50 0.69 10.87
C VAL A 266 -26.64 0.94 9.64
N ASN A 267 -25.33 1.04 9.87
CA ASN A 267 -24.34 1.04 8.80
C ASN A 267 -24.02 -0.41 8.44
N ASN A 268 -23.86 -0.67 7.14
CA ASN A 268 -23.63 -2.02 6.63
C ASN A 268 -24.71 -3.02 7.10
N ALA A 269 -25.97 -2.67 6.83
CA ALA A 269 -27.17 -3.42 7.17
C ALA A 269 -27.23 -4.83 6.56
N LEU A 270 -26.44 -5.12 5.53
CA LEU A 270 -26.29 -6.47 4.97
C LEU A 270 -25.15 -7.27 5.62
N ASN A 271 -24.35 -6.65 6.51
CA ASN A 271 -23.19 -7.25 7.16
C ASN A 271 -22.15 -7.79 6.16
N GLU A 272 -21.81 -6.98 5.16
CA GLU A 272 -20.69 -7.24 4.25
C GLU A 272 -19.37 -7.14 5.03
N GLU A 273 -18.67 -8.25 5.21
CA GLU A 273 -17.37 -8.27 5.89
C GLU A 273 -16.28 -7.80 4.92
N HIS A 274 -15.61 -6.70 5.26
CA HIS A 274 -14.61 -6.09 4.38
C HIS A 274 -13.42 -5.54 5.17
N ARG A 275 -12.32 -5.25 4.48
CA ARG A 275 -11.15 -4.53 5.02
C ARG A 275 -10.91 -3.28 4.21
N GLU A 276 -10.49 -2.22 4.89
CA GLU A 276 -10.14 -0.95 4.27
C GLU A 276 -8.61 -0.72 4.24
N PHE A 277 -7.84 -1.64 4.85
CA PHE A 277 -6.38 -1.63 4.82
C PHE A 277 -5.81 -3.04 5.03
N ILE A 278 -4.66 -3.34 4.41
CA ILE A 278 -3.98 -4.64 4.57
C ILE A 278 -3.48 -4.78 6.02
N GLY A 279 -3.77 -5.93 6.64
CA GLY A 279 -3.42 -6.20 8.04
C GLY A 279 -4.42 -5.68 9.08
N ALA A 280 -5.37 -4.83 8.70
CA ALA A 280 -6.45 -4.39 9.58
C ALA A 280 -7.50 -5.51 9.80
N PRO A 281 -8.23 -5.51 10.95
CA PRO A 281 -9.32 -6.45 11.17
C PRO A 281 -10.48 -6.23 10.17
N LEU A 282 -11.30 -7.27 9.99
CA LEU A 282 -12.54 -7.18 9.20
C LEU A 282 -13.55 -6.28 9.90
N LEU A 283 -14.22 -5.43 9.13
CA LEU A 283 -15.32 -4.57 9.56
C LEU A 283 -16.64 -5.19 9.11
N GLY A 284 -17.63 -5.17 10.00
CA GLY A 284 -18.98 -5.67 9.76
C GLY A 284 -20.04 -4.60 10.03
N ARG A 285 -21.24 -5.06 10.42
CA ARG A 285 -22.38 -4.19 10.73
C ARG A 285 -22.18 -3.38 12.01
N MET A 286 -22.62 -2.13 11.98
CA MET A 286 -22.67 -1.27 13.17
C MET A 286 -24.05 -0.63 13.31
N ALA A 287 -24.67 -0.76 14.49
CA ALA A 287 -25.94 -0.11 14.83
C ALA A 287 -25.74 0.97 15.90
N ILE A 288 -26.35 2.14 15.70
CA ILE A 288 -26.29 3.28 16.62
C ILE A 288 -27.71 3.73 16.94
N GLY A 289 -28.04 3.78 18.23
CA GLY A 289 -29.23 4.45 18.73
C GLY A 289 -28.92 5.90 19.12
N ARG A 290 -29.84 6.82 18.84
CA ARG A 290 -29.72 8.24 19.21
C ARG A 290 -31.00 8.73 19.86
N LEU A 291 -30.84 9.46 20.96
CA LEU A 291 -31.87 10.25 21.60
C LEU A 291 -31.43 11.71 21.56
N THR A 292 -32.33 12.62 21.20
CA THR A 292 -32.03 14.05 21.15
C THR A 292 -33.18 14.83 21.76
N TYR A 293 -32.85 15.79 22.62
CA TYR A 293 -33.81 16.67 23.27
C TYR A 293 -33.43 18.12 22.98
N SER A 294 -34.38 18.92 22.48
CA SER A 294 -34.19 20.35 22.20
C SER A 294 -35.11 21.18 23.11
N PHE A 295 -34.54 22.24 23.72
CA PHE A 295 -35.21 23.14 24.67
C PHE A 295 -35.82 24.36 23.97
#